data_AF-A0A914CR48-F1
#
_entry.id   AF-A0A914CR48-F1
#
_cell.length_a   1.000
_cell.length_b   1.000
_cell.length_c   1.000
_cell.angle_alpha   90.00
_cell.angle_beta   90.00
_cell.angle_gamma   90.00
#
_symmetry.space_group_name_H-M   'P 1'
#
loop_
_entity.id
_entity.type
_entity.pdbx_description
1 polymer ?
#
loop_
_entity_poly.entity_id
_entity_poly.type
_entity_poly.pdbx_seq_one_letter_code
_entity_poly.pdbx_strand_id
1 'polypeptide(L)'
;LTKTTGRVNVQQTTRLKRIEKNYQTLKTWTKHVNIFEKDYLVIPINEDIHWYLAIIVNPSAGIQQLNSNENSRNSYIIIFDSLLEPERHKFIDETLGEYLRLEYMDKKETKNLPGVSFKRTCLKKILPKEIPQQKNEIDCGLFLLHYAELFLTNPPNLIEPTSSYKDWHPEFEIKQKRQAIQYLIRKLAKTAGSIVHFTDFLFDPSSEETKKDLNKWIQAEKAKSRTLKRRSSESNLLDIYHDSQSIPLKRSKSHNDLAALIELQQATGLVSI
;
A
#
# COMPACT_ATOMS: atom_id res chain seq x y z
N LEU A 1 24.33 0.50 43.72
CA LEU A 1 24.61 -0.13 42.40
C LEU A 1 23.49 -1.12 42.07
N THR A 2 22.33 -0.62 41.65
CA THR A 2 21.19 -1.46 41.27
C THR A 2 21.22 -1.69 39.76
N LYS A 3 21.38 -2.96 39.36
CA LYS A 3 21.39 -3.42 37.98
C LYS A 3 19.99 -3.27 37.37
N THR A 4 19.82 -2.29 36.49
CA THR A 4 18.61 -2.11 35.67
C THR A 4 18.84 -2.71 34.29
N THR A 5 18.74 -4.04 34.17
CA THR A 5 18.78 -4.72 32.86
C THR A 5 17.83 -5.89 32.83
N GLY A 6 16.85 -5.85 31.91
CA GLY A 6 16.38 -7.06 31.24
C GLY A 6 14.99 -7.60 31.58
N ARG A 7 13.93 -6.81 31.43
CA ARG A 7 12.62 -7.36 31.00
C ARG A 7 12.33 -6.88 29.59
N VAL A 8 12.99 -7.50 28.61
CA VAL A 8 12.41 -7.50 27.26
C VAL A 8 11.10 -8.29 27.38
N ASN A 9 9.97 -7.64 27.06
CA ASN A 9 8.63 -8.16 27.31
C ASN A 9 8.43 -9.51 26.58
N VAL A 10 8.12 -10.58 27.33
CA VAL A 10 7.95 -11.95 26.83
C VAL A 10 7.00 -11.99 25.62
N GLN A 11 5.91 -11.22 25.64
CA GLN A 11 4.94 -11.15 24.54
C GLN A 11 5.55 -10.61 23.23
N GLN A 12 6.44 -9.62 23.33
CA GLN A 12 7.16 -9.09 22.16
C GLN A 12 8.09 -10.14 21.58
N THR A 13 8.82 -10.87 22.44
CA THR A 13 9.72 -11.93 21.99
C THR A 13 8.97 -13.08 21.29
N THR A 14 7.76 -13.42 21.74
CA THR A 14 6.92 -14.44 21.09
C THR A 14 6.46 -14.00 19.69
N ARG A 15 6.07 -12.72 19.51
CA ARG A 15 5.64 -12.20 18.20
C ARG A 15 6.77 -12.14 17.20
N LEU A 16 7.97 -11.67 17.58
CA LEU A 16 9.13 -11.64 16.69
C LEU A 16 9.52 -13.04 16.22
N LYS A 17 9.50 -14.03 17.12
CA LYS A 17 9.71 -15.45 16.74
C LYS A 17 8.66 -15.95 15.75
N ARG A 18 7.40 -15.54 15.91
CA ARG A 18 6.33 -15.89 14.96
C ARG A 18 6.60 -15.28 13.58
N ILE A 19 7.00 -14.01 13.53
CA ILE A 19 7.34 -13.32 12.28
C ILE A 19 8.51 -14.02 11.59
N GLU A 20 9.56 -14.37 12.33
CA GLU A 20 10.72 -15.10 11.79
C GLU A 20 10.35 -16.48 11.25
N LYS A 21 9.50 -17.22 11.96
CA LYS A 21 8.97 -18.50 11.48
C LYS A 21 8.16 -18.32 10.19
N ASN A 22 7.27 -17.33 10.15
CA ASN A 22 6.45 -17.03 8.97
C ASN A 22 7.30 -16.55 7.79
N TYR A 23 8.38 -15.81 8.05
CA TYR A 23 9.30 -15.36 7.00
C TYR A 23 9.90 -16.53 6.22
N GLN A 24 10.17 -17.67 6.89
CA GLN A 24 10.71 -18.85 6.20
C GLN A 24 9.77 -19.39 5.10
N THR A 25 8.46 -19.21 5.23
CA THR A 25 7.49 -19.61 4.19
C THR A 25 7.31 -18.55 3.10
N LEU A 26 7.67 -17.29 3.38
CA LEU A 26 7.46 -16.14 2.50
C LEU A 26 8.69 -15.76 1.68
N LYS A 27 9.91 -16.06 2.12
CA LYS A 27 11.17 -15.61 1.49
C LYS A 27 11.36 -16.01 0.03
N THR A 28 10.57 -16.96 -0.47
CA THR A 28 10.58 -17.39 -1.88
C THR A 28 9.76 -16.48 -2.78
N TRP A 29 8.81 -15.73 -2.24
CA TRP A 29 7.90 -14.85 -2.99
C TRP A 29 8.66 -13.71 -3.67
N THR A 30 9.73 -13.24 -3.04
CA THR A 30 10.63 -12.19 -3.49
C THR A 30 11.93 -12.75 -4.07
N LYS A 31 12.01 -14.07 -4.36
CA LYS A 31 13.24 -14.72 -4.87
C LYS A 31 13.83 -14.00 -6.09
N HIS A 32 12.96 -13.52 -6.98
CA HIS A 32 13.35 -12.91 -8.25
C HIS A 32 13.15 -11.38 -8.29
N VAL A 33 12.75 -10.75 -7.18
CA VAL A 33 12.46 -9.31 -7.13
C VAL A 33 13.22 -8.68 -5.96
N ASN A 34 13.98 -7.63 -6.24
CA ASN A 34 14.53 -6.79 -5.18
C ASN A 34 13.49 -5.76 -4.74
N ILE A 35 12.87 -5.97 -3.58
CA ILE A 35 11.82 -5.07 -3.07
C ILE A 35 12.38 -3.73 -2.57
N PHE A 36 13.68 -3.63 -2.29
CA PHE A 36 14.32 -2.38 -1.83
C PHE A 36 14.61 -1.40 -2.97
N GLU A 37 14.55 -1.85 -4.23
CA GLU A 37 14.63 -0.98 -5.40
C GLU A 37 13.27 -0.33 -5.75
N LYS A 38 12.20 -0.73 -5.09
CA LYS A 38 10.85 -0.23 -5.38
C LYS A 38 10.57 1.04 -4.59
N ASP A 39 9.85 1.97 -5.21
CA ASP A 39 9.36 3.18 -4.54
C ASP A 39 8.24 2.84 -3.53
N TYR A 40 7.40 1.87 -3.90
CA TYR A 40 6.21 1.46 -3.14
C TYR A 40 6.10 -0.07 -3.05
N LEU A 41 5.74 -0.56 -1.87
CA LEU A 41 5.25 -1.92 -1.64
C LEU A 41 3.78 -1.85 -1.27
N VAL A 42 2.93 -2.51 -2.06
CA VAL A 42 1.47 -2.49 -1.88
C VAL A 42 1.06 -3.80 -1.25
N ILE A 43 0.52 -3.73 -0.03
CA ILE A 43 0.30 -4.89 0.83
C ILE A 43 -1.18 -4.90 1.24
N PRO A 44 -2.04 -5.66 0.53
CA PRO A 44 -3.40 -5.90 0.98
C PRO A 44 -3.36 -6.80 2.22
N ILE A 45 -4.12 -6.44 3.25
CA ILE A 45 -4.18 -7.17 4.52
C ILE A 45 -5.62 -7.55 4.80
N ASN A 46 -5.81 -8.80 5.21
CA ASN A 46 -7.07 -9.33 5.70
C ASN A 46 -6.89 -9.78 7.15
N GLU A 47 -7.65 -9.18 8.07
CA GLU A 47 -7.73 -9.56 9.47
C GLU A 47 -9.20 -9.68 9.83
N ASP A 48 -9.61 -10.84 10.34
CA ASP A 48 -10.99 -11.11 10.79
C ASP A 48 -12.04 -10.65 9.77
N ILE A 49 -11.97 -11.20 8.55
CA ILE A 49 -12.82 -10.91 7.38
C ILE A 49 -12.81 -9.45 6.88
N HIS A 50 -12.02 -8.57 7.50
CA HIS A 50 -11.91 -7.18 7.12
C HIS A 50 -10.63 -6.91 6.31
N TRP A 51 -10.81 -6.23 5.19
CA TRP A 51 -9.74 -5.87 4.27
C TRP A 51 -9.30 -4.43 4.44
N TYR A 52 -7.99 -4.21 4.57
CA TYR A 52 -7.39 -2.89 4.56
C TYR A 52 -6.06 -2.90 3.81
N LEU A 53 -5.52 -1.72 3.50
CA LEU A 53 -4.31 -1.58 2.70
C LEU A 53 -3.16 -0.99 3.52
N ALA A 54 -1.99 -1.60 3.44
CA ALA A 54 -0.74 -0.96 3.82
C ALA A 54 0.08 -0.64 2.58
N ILE A 55 0.62 0.57 2.49
CA ILE A 55 1.60 0.95 1.48
C ILE A 55 2.89 1.35 2.17
N ILE A 56 3.98 0.61 1.90
CA ILE A 56 5.32 0.99 2.35
C ILE A 56 5.94 1.89 1.30
N VAL A 57 6.30 3.11 1.71
CA VAL A 57 6.97 4.11 0.86
C VAL A 57 8.45 4.13 1.19
N ASN A 58 9.28 4.14 0.15
CA ASN A 58 10.74 4.20 0.25
C ASN A 58 11.32 3.08 1.14
N PRO A 59 11.11 1.79 0.82
CA PRO A 59 11.58 0.66 1.63
C PRO A 59 13.09 0.66 1.86
N SER A 60 13.90 1.20 0.94
CA SER A 60 15.36 1.28 1.09
C SER A 60 15.83 2.26 2.17
N ALA A 61 14.99 3.18 2.65
CA ALA A 61 15.37 4.15 3.69
C ALA A 61 15.79 3.50 5.02
N GLY A 62 15.37 2.25 5.26
CA GLY A 62 15.82 1.48 6.42
C GLY A 62 17.26 0.96 6.31
N ILE A 63 17.87 0.94 5.12
CA ILE A 63 19.21 0.38 4.90
C ILE A 63 20.28 1.32 5.48
N GLN A 64 21.02 0.86 6.49
CA GLN A 64 22.08 1.63 7.14
C GLN A 64 23.39 1.50 6.38
N GLN A 65 24.01 2.63 6.03
CA GLN A 65 25.35 2.67 5.42
C GLN A 65 26.45 2.74 6.48
N LEU A 66 27.66 2.26 6.15
CA LEU A 66 28.77 2.11 7.10
C LEU A 66 29.31 3.42 7.70
N ASN A 67 29.07 4.57 7.08
CA ASN A 67 29.68 5.85 7.48
C ASN A 67 28.78 7.09 7.30
N SER A 68 27.46 6.92 7.26
CA SER A 68 26.55 8.04 7.00
C SER A 68 26.09 8.72 8.30
N ASN A 69 26.57 9.94 8.53
CA ASN A 69 25.95 10.94 9.44
C ASN A 69 24.68 11.58 8.83
N GLU A 70 24.19 11.05 7.71
CA GLU A 70 23.11 11.65 6.96
C GLU A 70 21.78 11.58 7.71
N ASN A 71 20.98 12.64 7.57
CA ASN A 71 19.56 12.64 7.87
C ASN A 71 18.91 11.45 7.16
N SER A 72 18.70 10.36 7.91
CA SER A 72 18.02 9.17 7.42
C SER A 72 16.69 9.61 6.82
N ARG A 73 16.52 9.46 5.50
CA ARG A 73 15.18 9.52 4.89
C ARG A 73 14.29 8.55 5.65
N ASN A 74 13.06 8.95 5.92
CA ASN A 74 12.10 8.04 6.53
C ASN A 74 11.54 7.09 5.48
N SER A 75 11.22 5.88 5.93
CA SER A 75 10.28 5.00 5.24
C SER A 75 8.93 5.16 5.93
N TYR A 76 7.84 5.11 5.18
CA TYR A 76 6.51 5.28 5.75
C TYR A 76 5.66 4.05 5.50
N ILE A 77 4.88 3.64 6.48
CA ILE A 77 3.83 2.63 6.34
C ILE A 77 2.51 3.39 6.41
N ILE A 78 1.90 3.64 5.26
CA ILE A 78 0.61 4.33 5.17
C ILE A 78 -0.49 3.29 5.25
N ILE A 79 -1.40 3.45 6.21
CA ILE A 79 -2.55 2.56 6.38
C ILE A 79 -3.80 3.22 5.80
N PHE A 80 -4.45 2.52 4.88
CA PHE A 80 -5.75 2.90 4.36
C PHE A 80 -6.80 1.87 4.82
N ASP A 81 -7.64 2.28 5.77
CA ASP A 81 -8.70 1.47 6.34
C ASP A 81 -10.05 2.22 6.26
N SER A 82 -11.05 1.60 5.64
CA SER A 82 -12.40 2.14 5.51
C SER A 82 -13.29 1.90 6.74
N LEU A 83 -12.85 1.07 7.70
CA LEU A 83 -13.49 0.87 9.00
C LEU A 83 -12.46 1.01 10.10
N LEU A 84 -12.09 2.24 10.47
CA LEU A 84 -11.04 2.43 11.47
C LEU A 84 -11.50 1.96 12.85
N GLU A 85 -10.83 0.94 13.38
CA GLU A 85 -11.02 0.46 14.75
C GLU A 85 -9.79 0.76 15.62
N PRO A 86 -10.00 1.07 16.91
CA PRO A 86 -8.90 1.14 17.87
C PRO A 86 -8.08 -0.15 17.85
N GLU A 87 -6.76 -0.03 17.99
CA GLU A 87 -5.83 -1.15 18.16
C GLU A 87 -5.62 -2.12 16.98
N ARG A 88 -6.45 -2.13 15.93
CA ARG A 88 -6.29 -3.07 14.79
C ARG A 88 -4.86 -3.04 14.22
N HIS A 89 -4.37 -1.84 13.95
CA HIS A 89 -3.05 -1.64 13.35
C HIS A 89 -1.93 -1.50 14.37
N LYS A 90 -2.13 -1.94 15.62
CA LYS A 90 -1.17 -1.70 16.72
C LYS A 90 0.23 -2.22 16.43
N PHE A 91 0.33 -3.40 15.81
CA PHE A 91 1.60 -4.10 15.61
C PHE A 91 2.07 -4.16 14.15
N ILE A 92 1.41 -3.43 13.24
CA ILE A 92 1.71 -3.53 11.81
C ILE A 92 3.12 -3.04 11.48
N ASP A 93 3.58 -1.97 12.13
CA ASP A 93 4.91 -1.40 11.93
C ASP A 93 6.03 -2.31 12.43
N GLU A 94 5.80 -3.04 13.52
CA GLU A 94 6.73 -4.06 13.97
C GLU A 94 6.74 -5.28 13.06
N THR A 95 5.57 -5.71 12.59
CA THR A 95 5.42 -6.88 11.72
C THR A 95 6.08 -6.65 10.36
N LEU A 96 5.72 -5.55 9.69
CA LEU A 96 6.28 -5.19 8.38
C LEU A 96 7.74 -4.76 8.49
N GLY A 97 8.11 -4.04 9.56
CA GLY A 97 9.50 -3.67 9.81
C GLY A 97 10.40 -4.89 10.04
N GLU A 98 9.93 -5.89 10.78
CA GLU A 98 10.68 -7.13 10.99
C GLU A 98 10.75 -7.99 9.72
N TYR A 99 9.66 -8.06 8.94
CA TYR A 99 9.70 -8.69 7.61
C TYR A 99 10.77 -8.05 6.72
N LEU A 100 10.80 -6.72 6.58
CA LEU A 100 11.80 -6.03 5.77
C LEU A 100 13.22 -6.23 6.31
N ARG A 101 13.40 -6.30 7.62
CA ARG A 101 14.70 -6.63 8.22
C ARG A 101 15.17 -8.03 7.81
N LEU A 102 14.30 -9.03 7.92
CA LEU A 102 14.61 -10.41 7.57
C LEU A 102 14.87 -10.57 6.06
N GLU A 103 14.05 -9.93 5.23
CA GLU A 103 14.21 -9.89 3.77
C GLU A 103 15.55 -9.25 3.38
N TYR A 104 15.89 -8.11 3.98
CA TYR A 104 17.20 -7.48 3.74
C TYR A 104 18.35 -8.43 4.07
N MET A 105 18.32 -9.07 5.24
CA MET A 105 19.39 -9.97 5.67
C MET A 105 19.52 -11.20 4.78
N ASP A 106 18.42 -11.78 4.30
CA ASP A 106 18.42 -12.94 3.40
C ASP A 106 18.90 -12.59 1.98
N LYS A 107 18.57 -11.39 1.49
CA LYS A 107 18.87 -10.97 0.12
C LYS A 107 20.14 -10.15 -0.01
N LYS A 108 20.74 -9.69 1.09
CA LYS A 108 21.90 -8.78 1.07
C LYS A 108 23.02 -9.25 0.16
N GLU A 109 23.48 -10.48 0.34
CA GLU A 109 24.56 -11.06 -0.46
C GLU A 109 24.09 -11.41 -1.87
N THR A 110 22.95 -12.11 -1.98
CA THR A 110 22.46 -12.63 -3.26
C THR A 110 21.98 -11.57 -4.24
N LYS A 111 21.58 -10.39 -3.74
CA LYS A 111 21.14 -9.23 -4.53
C LYS A 111 22.12 -8.06 -4.49
N ASN A 112 23.30 -8.24 -3.89
CA ASN A 112 24.31 -7.19 -3.70
C ASN A 112 23.71 -5.91 -3.08
N LEU A 113 22.83 -6.05 -2.08
CA LEU A 113 22.20 -4.89 -1.44
C LEU A 113 23.26 -4.07 -0.69
N PRO A 114 23.20 -2.73 -0.78
CA PRO A 114 24.16 -1.88 -0.09
C PRO A 114 23.94 -1.90 1.43
N GLY A 115 24.89 -1.32 2.17
CA GLY A 115 24.78 -1.12 3.62
C GLY A 115 25.15 -2.33 4.48
N VAL A 116 24.94 -2.20 5.79
CA VAL A 116 25.29 -3.22 6.79
C VAL A 116 24.09 -3.92 7.41
N SER A 117 23.00 -3.20 7.62
CA SER A 117 21.83 -3.68 8.35
C SER A 117 20.58 -2.91 7.94
N PHE A 118 19.42 -3.38 8.40
CA PHE A 118 18.13 -2.70 8.21
C PHE A 118 17.59 -2.15 9.54
N LYS A 119 17.37 -0.85 9.62
CA LYS A 119 16.87 -0.11 10.78
C LYS A 119 15.34 -0.02 10.77
N ARG A 120 14.70 -0.85 11.59
CA ARG A 120 13.23 -0.85 11.74
C ARG A 120 12.67 0.49 12.21
N THR A 121 13.41 1.23 13.04
CA THR A 121 12.94 2.51 13.59
C THR A 121 12.78 3.63 12.56
N CYS A 122 13.30 3.45 11.33
CA CYS A 122 13.10 4.38 10.22
C CYS A 122 11.71 4.26 9.59
N LEU A 123 10.98 3.16 9.86
CA LEU A 123 9.63 2.96 9.36
C LEU A 123 8.67 3.69 10.29
N LYS A 124 7.99 4.70 9.76
CA LYS A 124 7.00 5.50 10.47
C LYS A 124 5.60 5.13 9.99
N LYS A 125 4.75 4.66 10.89
CA LYS A 125 3.34 4.40 10.60
C LYS A 125 2.58 5.71 10.45
N ILE A 126 1.79 5.83 9.39
CA ILE A 126 0.89 6.96 9.12
C ILE A 126 -0.53 6.42 8.99
N LEU A 127 -1.45 7.00 9.76
CA LEU A 127 -2.88 6.88 9.56
C LEU A 127 -3.36 8.24 9.04
N PRO A 128 -3.62 8.40 7.74
CA PRO A 128 -4.06 9.67 7.19
C PRO A 128 -5.36 10.14 7.85
N LYS A 129 -5.43 11.43 8.16
CA LYS A 129 -6.67 12.03 8.65
C LYS A 129 -7.73 12.02 7.55
N GLU A 130 -9.01 12.06 7.97
CA GLU A 130 -10.16 12.17 7.05
C GLU A 130 -10.19 11.12 5.94
N ILE A 131 -9.69 9.92 6.21
CA ILE A 131 -9.75 8.83 5.25
C ILE A 131 -11.22 8.38 5.04
N PRO A 132 -11.70 8.29 3.78
CA PRO A 132 -13.09 7.95 3.48
C PRO A 132 -13.55 6.65 4.15
N GLN A 133 -14.52 6.73 5.05
CA GLN A 133 -15.04 5.54 5.74
C GLN A 133 -16.20 4.92 4.96
N GLN A 134 -16.28 3.59 4.96
CA GLN A 134 -17.46 2.89 4.46
C GLN A 134 -18.61 2.99 5.47
N LYS A 135 -19.84 2.86 4.98
CA LYS A 135 -21.06 2.90 5.80
C LYS A 135 -21.67 1.52 6.04
N ASN A 136 -21.13 0.48 5.43
CA ASN A 136 -21.56 -0.92 5.54
C ASN A 136 -20.35 -1.80 5.91
N GLU A 137 -20.55 -3.10 6.09
CA GLU A 137 -19.50 -4.03 6.53
C GLU A 137 -18.91 -4.88 5.39
N ILE A 138 -19.36 -4.69 4.14
CA ILE A 138 -19.06 -5.59 3.02
C ILE A 138 -18.24 -4.96 1.88
N ASP A 139 -18.02 -3.64 1.95
CA ASP A 139 -17.31 -2.89 0.92
C ASP A 139 -15.81 -2.69 1.19
N CYS A 140 -15.24 -3.27 2.27
CA CYS A 140 -13.85 -3.00 2.67
C CYS A 140 -12.84 -3.38 1.58
N GLY A 141 -13.07 -4.50 0.89
CA GLY A 141 -12.30 -4.88 -0.29
C GLY A 141 -12.45 -3.91 -1.47
N LEU A 142 -13.63 -3.30 -1.65
CA LEU A 142 -13.86 -2.29 -2.70
C LEU A 142 -13.10 -1.00 -2.41
N PHE A 143 -13.10 -0.56 -1.14
CA PHE A 143 -12.32 0.58 -0.68
C PHE A 143 -10.82 0.33 -0.82
N LEU A 144 -10.32 -0.84 -0.41
CA LEU A 144 -8.93 -1.27 -0.60
C LEU A 144 -8.50 -1.10 -2.06
N LEU A 145 -9.28 -1.63 -3.01
CA LEU A 145 -8.99 -1.51 -4.44
C LEU A 145 -9.01 -0.05 -4.91
N HIS A 146 -9.84 0.80 -4.32
CA HIS A 146 -9.91 2.21 -4.69
C HIS A 146 -8.77 3.04 -4.13
N TYR A 147 -8.35 2.79 -2.89
CA TYR A 147 -7.16 3.40 -2.32
C TYR A 147 -5.92 3.05 -3.13
N ALA A 148 -5.75 1.77 -3.48
CA ALA A 148 -4.63 1.33 -4.31
C ALA A 148 -4.63 2.02 -5.68
N GLU A 149 -5.78 2.06 -6.36
CA GLU A 149 -5.90 2.72 -7.67
C GLU A 149 -5.55 4.22 -7.59
N LEU A 150 -6.11 4.96 -6.64
CA LEU A 150 -5.86 6.39 -6.49
C LEU A 150 -4.40 6.69 -6.14
N PHE A 151 -3.83 5.92 -5.20
CA PHE A 151 -2.44 6.10 -4.80
C PHE A 151 -1.47 5.77 -5.95
N LEU A 152 -1.71 4.69 -6.69
CA LEU A 152 -0.80 4.27 -7.78
C LEU A 152 -0.93 5.13 -9.03
N THR A 153 -2.11 5.72 -9.28
CA THR A 153 -2.32 6.61 -10.43
C THR A 153 -1.92 8.06 -10.16
N ASN A 154 -2.03 8.50 -8.90
CA ASN A 154 -1.68 9.85 -8.49
C ASN A 154 -1.06 9.86 -7.08
N PRO A 155 0.17 9.33 -6.89
CA PRO A 155 0.77 9.25 -5.57
C PRO A 155 0.94 10.66 -4.97
N PRO A 156 0.79 10.82 -3.65
CA PRO A 156 1.01 12.12 -2.99
C PRO A 156 2.41 12.65 -3.26
N ASN A 157 2.56 13.94 -3.58
CA ASN A 157 3.88 14.56 -3.76
C ASN A 157 4.65 14.73 -2.45
N LEU A 158 3.93 14.75 -1.32
CA LEU A 158 4.47 14.92 0.02
C LEU A 158 3.71 14.01 0.99
N ILE A 159 4.47 13.26 1.78
CA ILE A 159 3.95 12.32 2.78
C ILE A 159 4.56 12.69 4.12
N GLU A 160 3.70 13.10 5.05
CA GLU A 160 4.08 13.53 6.39
C GLU A 160 3.19 12.85 7.44
N PRO A 161 3.65 12.72 8.69
CA PRO A 161 2.84 12.12 9.76
C PRO A 161 1.48 12.80 9.98
N THR A 162 1.35 14.08 9.62
CA THR A 162 0.15 14.88 9.78
C THR A 162 -0.74 14.94 8.54
N SER A 163 -0.38 14.26 7.46
CA SER A 163 -1.10 14.33 6.18
C SER A 163 -2.57 13.91 6.29
N SER A 164 -3.44 14.62 5.57
CA SER A 164 -4.84 14.25 5.38
C SER A 164 -5.01 13.51 4.05
N TYR A 165 -5.85 12.48 4.05
CA TYR A 165 -6.23 11.78 2.81
C TYR A 165 -6.89 12.74 1.81
N LYS A 166 -7.66 13.71 2.33
CA LYS A 166 -8.37 14.70 1.53
C LYS A 166 -7.44 15.62 0.75
N ASP A 167 -6.25 15.90 1.27
CA ASP A 167 -5.23 16.70 0.57
C ASP A 167 -4.65 15.93 -0.62
N TRP A 168 -4.55 14.61 -0.49
CA TRP A 168 -4.01 13.73 -1.53
C TRP A 168 -5.04 13.42 -2.62
N HIS A 169 -6.27 13.12 -2.22
CA HIS A 169 -7.34 12.65 -3.09
C HIS A 169 -8.68 13.34 -2.73
N PRO A 170 -8.83 14.65 -3.01
CA PRO A 170 -10.02 15.42 -2.64
C PRO A 170 -11.29 14.95 -3.34
N GLU A 171 -11.14 14.37 -4.54
CA GLU A 171 -12.23 13.89 -5.40
C GLU A 171 -12.55 12.41 -5.19
N PHE A 172 -12.34 11.88 -3.98
CA PHE A 172 -12.63 10.47 -3.69
C PHE A 172 -14.10 10.16 -3.94
N GLU A 173 -14.37 9.22 -4.85
CA GLU A 173 -15.72 8.80 -5.19
C GLU A 173 -15.72 7.32 -5.60
N ILE A 174 -16.36 6.50 -4.78
CA ILE A 174 -16.38 5.04 -4.93
C ILE A 174 -17.71 4.51 -5.47
N LYS A 175 -18.73 5.38 -5.63
CA LYS A 175 -20.00 4.99 -6.23
C LYS A 175 -19.75 4.28 -7.56
N GLN A 176 -20.52 3.23 -7.80
CA GLN A 176 -20.47 2.42 -9.02
C GLN A 176 -19.18 1.58 -9.22
N LYS A 177 -18.18 1.66 -8.33
CA LYS A 177 -16.92 0.91 -8.52
C LYS A 177 -17.15 -0.61 -8.56
N ARG A 178 -18.11 -1.12 -7.78
CA ARG A 178 -18.51 -2.54 -7.81
C ARG A 178 -19.03 -2.93 -9.21
N GLN A 179 -19.92 -2.13 -9.77
CA GLN A 179 -20.49 -2.31 -11.11
C GLN A 179 -19.40 -2.20 -12.19
N ALA A 180 -18.46 -1.25 -12.04
CA ALA A 180 -17.33 -1.08 -12.95
C ALA A 180 -16.43 -2.33 -12.98
N ILE A 181 -16.09 -2.90 -11.81
CA ILE A 181 -15.32 -4.13 -11.70
C ILE A 181 -16.07 -5.31 -12.34
N GLN A 182 -17.36 -5.47 -12.03
CA GLN A 182 -18.20 -6.53 -12.62
C GLN A 182 -18.22 -6.44 -14.15
N TYR A 183 -18.42 -5.25 -14.70
CA TYR A 183 -18.38 -5.03 -16.14
C TYR A 183 -17.01 -5.37 -16.73
N LEU A 184 -15.93 -4.93 -16.10
CA LEU A 184 -14.57 -5.21 -16.57
C LEU A 184 -14.29 -6.72 -16.61
N ILE A 185 -14.65 -7.45 -15.56
CA ILE A 185 -14.49 -8.91 -15.50
C ILE A 185 -15.29 -9.58 -16.63
N ARG A 186 -16.57 -9.22 -16.81
CA ARG A 186 -17.41 -9.77 -17.90
C ARG A 186 -16.82 -9.49 -19.28
N LYS A 187 -16.33 -8.27 -19.50
CA LYS A 187 -15.70 -7.86 -20.76
C LYS A 187 -14.43 -8.66 -21.04
N LEU A 188 -13.56 -8.83 -20.05
CA LEU A 188 -12.33 -9.61 -20.19
C LEU A 188 -12.61 -11.09 -20.42
N ALA A 189 -13.57 -11.67 -19.70
CA ALA A 189 -14.01 -13.06 -19.90
C ALA A 189 -14.50 -13.32 -21.34
N LYS A 190 -15.36 -12.43 -21.86
CA LYS A 190 -15.83 -12.50 -23.25
C LYS A 190 -14.68 -12.40 -24.25
N THR A 191 -13.72 -11.51 -24.00
CA THR A 191 -12.54 -11.32 -24.87
C THR A 191 -11.64 -12.55 -24.87
N ALA A 192 -11.53 -13.24 -23.73
CA ALA A 192 -10.76 -14.47 -23.59
C ALA A 192 -11.50 -15.73 -24.11
N GLY A 193 -12.70 -15.59 -24.68
CA GLY A 193 -13.50 -16.72 -25.14
C GLY A 193 -14.03 -17.63 -24.01
N SER A 194 -13.98 -17.16 -22.77
CA SER A 194 -14.44 -17.92 -21.60
C SER A 194 -15.95 -17.80 -21.43
N ILE A 195 -16.64 -18.94 -21.32
CA ILE A 195 -18.04 -18.98 -20.91
C ILE A 195 -18.06 -18.83 -19.39
N VAL A 196 -18.35 -17.63 -18.89
CA VAL A 196 -18.47 -17.38 -17.46
C VAL A 196 -19.94 -17.19 -17.12
N HIS A 197 -20.50 -18.17 -16.42
CA HIS A 197 -21.81 -18.04 -15.78
C HIS A 197 -21.64 -17.25 -14.49
N PHE A 198 -21.84 -15.93 -14.57
CA PHE A 198 -22.02 -15.12 -13.36
C PHE A 198 -23.41 -15.42 -12.82
N THR A 199 -23.51 -15.96 -11.61
CA THR A 199 -24.80 -16.06 -10.91
C THR A 199 -25.42 -14.67 -10.82
N ASP A 200 -26.74 -14.58 -10.95
CA ASP A 200 -27.52 -13.34 -10.89
C ASP A 200 -27.42 -12.71 -9.49
N PHE A 201 -26.31 -12.04 -9.20
CA PHE A 201 -26.17 -11.19 -8.03
C PHE A 201 -26.85 -9.84 -8.31
N LEU A 202 -28.01 -9.59 -7.70
CA LEU A 202 -28.73 -8.33 -7.37
C LEU A 202 -28.69 -7.10 -8.31
N PHE A 203 -28.00 -7.14 -9.44
CA PHE A 203 -27.83 -6.04 -10.37
C PHE A 203 -27.84 -6.60 -11.77
N ASP A 204 -28.88 -6.24 -12.53
CA ASP A 204 -29.01 -6.57 -13.94
C ASP A 204 -28.25 -5.53 -14.80
N PRO A 205 -27.09 -5.88 -15.37
CA PRO A 205 -26.33 -4.99 -16.23
C PRO A 205 -26.93 -4.85 -17.63
N SER A 206 -28.02 -5.56 -17.94
CA SER A 206 -28.76 -5.41 -19.19
C SER A 206 -29.70 -4.19 -19.18
N SER A 207 -30.00 -3.65 -17.99
CA SER A 207 -30.78 -2.41 -17.86
C SER A 207 -30.08 -1.23 -18.54
N GLU A 208 -30.82 -0.51 -19.38
CA GLU A 208 -30.30 0.66 -20.11
C GLU A 208 -29.79 1.77 -19.17
N GLU A 209 -30.38 1.88 -17.98
CA GLU A 209 -29.94 2.80 -16.92
C GLU A 209 -28.49 2.49 -16.48
N THR A 210 -28.19 1.21 -16.20
CA THR A 210 -26.86 0.78 -15.75
C THR A 210 -25.80 0.95 -16.83
N LYS A 211 -26.14 0.69 -18.09
CA LYS A 211 -25.22 0.91 -19.23
C LYS A 211 -24.91 2.39 -19.42
N LYS A 212 -25.91 3.26 -19.28
CA LYS A 212 -25.76 4.71 -19.43
C LYS A 212 -24.88 5.29 -18.32
N ASP A 213 -25.14 4.90 -17.07
CA ASP A 213 -24.36 5.34 -15.92
C ASP A 213 -22.91 4.85 -16.00
N LEU A 214 -22.71 3.59 -16.38
CA LEU A 214 -21.38 3.03 -16.56
C LEU A 214 -20.61 3.71 -17.69
N ASN A 215 -21.25 3.96 -18.84
CA ASN A 215 -20.62 4.68 -19.95
C ASN A 215 -20.23 6.10 -19.53
N LYS A 216 -21.09 6.79 -18.79
CA LYS A 216 -20.80 8.11 -18.24
C LYS A 216 -19.60 8.08 -17.30
N TRP A 217 -19.53 7.08 -16.41
CA TRP A 217 -18.39 6.87 -15.53
C TRP A 217 -17.10 6.57 -16.31
N ILE A 218 -17.12 5.65 -17.28
CA ILE A 218 -15.95 5.31 -18.11
C ILE A 218 -15.40 6.56 -18.83
N GLN A 219 -16.28 7.42 -19.35
CA GLN A 219 -15.86 8.66 -20.01
C GLN A 219 -15.30 9.66 -19.00
N ALA A 220 -15.90 9.79 -17.82
CA ALA A 220 -15.38 10.63 -16.74
C ALA A 220 -14.00 10.15 -16.28
N GLU A 221 -13.78 8.84 -16.14
CA GLU A 221 -12.50 8.28 -15.69
C GLU A 221 -11.40 8.44 -16.76
N LYS A 222 -11.74 8.24 -18.03
CA LYS A 222 -10.84 8.57 -19.15
C LYS A 222 -10.49 10.06 -19.19
N ALA A 223 -11.44 10.94 -18.86
CA ALA A 223 -11.21 12.37 -18.80
C ALA A 223 -10.32 12.74 -17.60
N LYS A 224 -10.57 12.19 -16.41
CA LYS A 224 -9.72 12.37 -15.21
C LYS A 224 -8.28 11.95 -15.48
N SER A 225 -8.07 10.78 -16.10
CA SER A 225 -6.74 10.28 -16.46
C SER A 225 -6.02 11.19 -17.47
N ARG A 226 -6.74 11.83 -18.40
CA ARG A 226 -6.19 12.85 -19.32
C ARG A 226 -5.85 14.17 -18.63
N THR A 227 -6.70 14.66 -17.74
CA THR A 227 -6.46 15.88 -16.95
C THR A 227 -5.27 15.71 -16.02
N LEU A 228 -5.12 14.53 -15.40
CA LEU A 228 -3.99 14.20 -14.55
C LEU A 228 -2.66 14.20 -15.33
N LYS A 229 -2.66 13.67 -16.56
CA LYS A 229 -1.51 13.78 -17.50
C LYS A 229 -1.17 15.21 -17.88
N ARG A 230 -2.17 16.11 -18.02
CA ARG A 230 -1.95 17.52 -18.36
C ARG A 230 -1.40 18.33 -17.18
N ARG A 231 -1.91 18.06 -15.99
CA ARG A 231 -1.45 18.69 -14.74
C ARG A 231 -0.02 18.28 -14.37
N SER A 232 0.40 17.06 -14.75
CA SER A 232 1.79 16.62 -14.61
C SER A 232 2.76 17.35 -15.56
N SER A 233 2.29 17.78 -16.74
CA SER A 233 3.09 18.60 -17.68
C SER A 233 3.18 20.08 -17.30
N GLU A 234 2.14 20.64 -16.67
CA GLU A 234 2.12 22.05 -16.22
C GLU A 234 2.93 22.27 -14.92
N SER A 235 3.04 21.27 -14.04
CA SER A 235 3.83 21.36 -12.80
C SER A 235 5.35 21.46 -13.02
N ASN A 236 5.85 21.31 -14.26
CA ASN A 236 7.28 21.45 -14.57
C ASN A 236 7.75 22.93 -14.66
N LEU A 237 6.87 23.91 -14.46
CA LEU A 237 7.17 25.33 -14.67
C LEU A 237 7.26 26.20 -13.40
N LEU A 238 7.12 25.65 -12.18
CA LEU A 238 7.01 26.46 -10.94
C LEU A 238 7.92 26.03 -9.77
N ASP A 239 9.01 25.31 -10.01
CA ASP A 239 9.97 24.96 -8.94
C ASP A 239 11.03 26.06 -8.73
N ILE A 240 10.72 27.10 -7.94
CA ILE A 240 11.74 27.91 -7.25
C ILE A 240 11.27 28.27 -5.82
N TYR A 241 12.01 27.72 -4.84
CA TYR A 241 12.26 28.18 -3.45
C TYR A 241 11.37 27.77 -2.25
N HIS A 242 12.09 27.37 -1.17
CA HIS A 242 11.74 27.06 0.25
C HIS A 242 10.96 25.75 0.51
N ASP A 243 11.23 24.89 1.50
CA ASP A 243 12.03 24.92 2.74
C ASP A 243 12.43 23.48 3.20
N SER A 244 13.48 23.35 4.02
CA SER A 244 14.15 22.09 4.40
C SER A 244 13.47 21.33 5.56
N GLN A 245 12.37 20.62 5.29
CA GLN A 245 11.86 19.46 6.07
C GLN A 245 11.02 18.47 5.24
N SER A 246 10.82 18.74 3.95
CA SER A 246 9.99 17.96 3.05
C SER A 246 10.84 17.07 2.13
N ILE A 247 10.29 15.92 1.71
CA ILE A 247 10.90 15.08 0.67
C ILE A 247 10.19 15.42 -0.64
N PRO A 248 10.85 16.09 -1.60
CA PRO A 248 10.37 16.14 -2.98
C PRO A 248 10.50 14.74 -3.58
N LEU A 249 9.37 14.10 -3.90
CA LEU A 249 9.35 12.85 -4.63
C LEU A 249 9.87 13.09 -6.06
N LYS A 250 11.08 12.60 -6.38
CA LYS A 250 11.60 12.60 -7.75
C LYS A 250 10.72 11.68 -8.60
N ARG A 251 10.02 12.23 -9.60
CA ARG A 251 9.31 11.43 -10.61
C ARG A 251 10.31 10.56 -11.40
N SER A 252 10.14 9.24 -11.34
CA SER A 252 10.86 8.28 -12.19
C SER A 252 10.41 8.40 -13.66
N LYS A 253 11.36 8.26 -14.60
CA LYS A 253 11.17 8.30 -16.06
C LYS A 253 10.84 6.91 -16.68
N SER A 254 10.40 5.93 -15.90
CA SER A 254 10.09 4.57 -16.37
C SER A 254 8.63 4.23 -16.08
N HIS A 255 7.83 3.94 -17.11
CA HIS A 255 6.42 3.53 -17.00
C HIS A 255 6.23 2.07 -16.50
N ASN A 256 7.32 1.36 -16.14
CA ASN A 256 7.30 -0.10 -15.93
C ASN A 256 7.59 -0.56 -14.48
N ASP A 257 7.72 0.32 -13.49
CA ASP A 257 8.19 -0.05 -12.14
C ASP A 257 7.15 0.05 -11.00
N LEU A 258 5.86 0.05 -11.33
CA LEU A 258 4.81 0.31 -10.33
C LEU A 258 4.36 -0.98 -9.61
N ALA A 259 4.87 -1.14 -8.39
CA ALA A 259 4.41 -2.03 -7.32
C ALA A 259 4.81 -3.51 -7.39
N ALA A 260 5.45 -3.98 -6.32
CA ALA A 260 5.40 -5.38 -5.92
C ALA A 260 4.19 -5.56 -5.00
N LEU A 261 3.20 -6.36 -5.44
CA LEU A 261 2.12 -6.83 -4.57
C LEU A 261 2.67 -7.99 -3.74
N ILE A 262 2.72 -7.80 -2.42
CA ILE A 262 3.07 -8.87 -1.48
C ILE A 262 1.80 -9.23 -0.74
N GLU A 263 1.23 -10.38 -1.06
CA GLU A 263 0.01 -10.91 -0.43
C GLU A 263 0.33 -11.54 0.95
N LEU A 264 0.50 -10.72 1.99
CA LEU A 264 0.80 -11.17 3.36
C LEU A 264 -0.42 -11.79 4.06
N GLN A 265 -1.01 -12.85 3.50
CA GLN A 265 -2.27 -13.43 4.00
C GLN A 265 -2.14 -14.48 5.12
N GLN A 266 -0.94 -14.89 5.51
CA GLN A 266 -0.77 -15.91 6.57
C GLN A 266 0.04 -15.43 7.79
N ALA A 267 0.44 -14.15 7.81
CA ALA A 267 1.40 -13.64 8.80
C ALA A 267 0.78 -13.03 10.06
N THR A 268 -0.47 -12.57 10.04
CA THR A 268 -1.14 -11.92 11.19
C THR A 268 -1.59 -12.94 12.23
N GLY A 269 -1.94 -14.14 11.78
CA GLY A 269 -2.17 -15.26 12.67
C GLY A 269 -3.25 -15.02 13.71
N LEU A 270 -4.25 -14.23 13.31
CA LEU A 270 -5.54 -14.05 13.96
C LEU A 270 -6.57 -15.10 13.48
N VAL A 271 -6.23 -15.94 12.50
CA VAL A 271 -7.10 -17.07 12.12
C VAL A 271 -6.85 -18.25 13.07
N SER A 272 -7.56 -18.27 14.19
CA SER A 272 -8.07 -19.52 14.76
C SER A 272 -9.58 -19.51 14.56
N ILE A 273 -10.02 -20.42 13.68
CA ILE A 273 -11.38 -20.93 13.40
C ILE A 273 -12.54 -20.19 14.07
#